data_AF-G4WVL1-F1
#
_entry.id   AF-G4WVL1-F1
#
_cell.length_a   1.000
_cell.length_b   1.000
_cell.length_c   1.000
_cell.angle_alpha   90.00
_cell.angle_beta   90.00
_cell.angle_gamma   90.00
#
_symmetry.space_group_name_H-M   'P 1'
#
loop_
_entity.id
_entity.type
_entity.pdbx_description
1 polymer ?
#
loop_
_entity_poly.entity_id
_entity_poly.type
_entity_poly.pdbx_seq_one_letter_code
_entity_poly.pdbx_strand_id
1 'polypeptide(L)'
;MDLVIKLDHTQDYQPEMGAAFTVEFEKARHLSGDDARNLEASLARDQQDNHVWVWKDAEMGISERIQKLHAEAPDLNQSQLAEELGCNRSTVCRVLKNATIDAAGGMQ
;
A
#
# COMPACT_ATOMS: atom_id res chain seq x y z
N MET A 1 -0.16 11.77 18.69
CA MET A 1 0.37 11.89 17.32
C MET A 1 -0.74 11.44 16.42
N ASP A 2 -1.27 12.40 15.66
CA ASP A 2 -2.60 12.31 15.08
C ASP A 2 -2.55 11.91 13.60
N LEU A 3 -1.42 12.18 12.96
CA LEU A 3 -1.06 11.72 11.62
C LEU A 3 0.40 11.24 11.61
N VAL A 4 0.64 10.01 11.16
CA VAL A 4 1.96 9.45 10.86
C VAL A 4 1.97 9.11 9.38
N ILE A 5 2.92 9.68 8.64
CA ILE A 5 3.15 9.39 7.23
C ILE A 5 4.52 8.76 7.10
N LYS A 6 4.56 7.54 6.58
CA LYS A 6 5.78 6.84 6.22
C LYS A 6 6.07 7.10 4.74
N LEU A 7 7.31 7.48 4.44
CA LEU A 7 7.81 7.59 3.08
C LEU A 7 8.75 6.42 2.84
N ASP A 8 8.50 5.65 1.79
CA ASP A 8 9.30 4.48 1.43
C ASP A 8 9.57 4.46 -0.08
N HIS A 9 10.56 3.70 -0.53
CA HIS A 9 10.81 3.57 -1.96
C HIS A 9 9.62 2.91 -2.67
N THR A 10 9.33 3.35 -3.88
CA THR A 10 8.36 2.66 -4.75
C THR A 10 8.86 1.25 -5.06
N GLN A 11 7.95 0.32 -5.37
CA GLN A 11 8.28 -1.09 -5.53
C GLN A 11 9.32 -1.35 -6.64
N ASP A 12 9.34 -0.47 -7.65
CA ASP A 12 10.27 -0.50 -8.79
C ASP A 12 11.28 0.65 -8.76
N TYR A 13 11.61 1.17 -7.57
CA TYR A 13 12.51 2.31 -7.45
C TYR A 13 13.89 2.03 -8.07
N GLN A 14 14.32 2.92 -8.97
CA GLN A 14 15.68 2.99 -9.49
C GLN A 14 16.32 4.34 -9.12
N PRO A 15 17.63 4.41 -8.84
CA PRO A 15 18.29 5.67 -8.47
C PRO A 15 18.11 6.80 -9.49
N GLU A 16 17.95 6.46 -10.76
CA GLU A 16 17.67 7.39 -11.86
C GLU A 16 16.29 8.07 -11.79
N MET A 17 15.35 7.51 -11.04
CA MET A 17 14.04 8.11 -10.79
C MET A 17 14.11 9.31 -9.84
N GLY A 18 15.25 9.54 -9.19
CA GLY A 18 15.45 10.67 -8.28
C GLY A 18 14.55 10.60 -7.04
N ALA A 19 13.93 11.72 -6.66
CA ALA A 19 13.03 11.74 -5.52
C ALA A 19 11.69 11.11 -5.89
N ALA A 20 11.54 9.80 -5.63
CA ALA A 20 10.32 9.03 -5.85
C ALA A 20 10.05 8.11 -4.65
N PHE A 21 8.83 8.15 -4.11
CA PHE A 21 8.46 7.37 -2.92
C PHE A 21 6.95 7.09 -2.85
N THR A 22 6.63 6.01 -2.15
CA THR A 22 5.29 5.70 -1.68
C THR A 22 5.04 6.43 -0.37
N VAL A 23 3.87 7.05 -0.25
CA VAL A 23 3.36 7.74 0.91
C VAL A 23 2.31 6.84 1.56
N GLU A 24 2.63 6.33 2.75
CA GLU A 24 1.79 5.40 3.51
C GLU A 24 1.34 6.01 4.83
N PHE A 25 0.04 5.91 5.12
CA PHE A 25 -0.55 6.45 6.35
C PHE A 25 -0.58 5.39 7.46
N GLU A 26 0.41 5.39 8.36
CA GLU A 26 0.47 4.42 9.47
C GLU A 26 -0.53 4.74 10.60
N LYS A 27 -0.79 6.03 10.83
CA LYS A 27 -1.81 6.49 11.78
C LYS A 27 -2.51 7.69 11.16
N ALA A 28 -3.80 7.58 10.95
CA ALA A 28 -4.58 8.67 10.39
C ALA A 28 -6.01 8.65 10.93
N ARG A 29 -6.18 8.95 12.22
CA ARG A 29 -7.48 8.86 12.92
C ARG A 29 -8.54 9.85 12.38
N HIS A 30 -8.16 10.73 11.47
CA HIS A 30 -9.00 11.75 10.86
C HIS A 30 -9.16 11.56 9.35
N LEU A 31 -8.45 10.58 8.76
CA LEU A 31 -8.59 10.20 7.36
C LEU A 31 -9.37 8.88 7.31
N SER A 32 -10.34 8.79 6.41
CA SER A 32 -11.15 7.59 6.25
C SER A 32 -11.53 7.38 4.80
N GLY A 33 -11.63 6.12 4.37
CA GLY A 33 -11.94 5.79 2.99
C GLY A 33 -10.84 6.27 2.04
N ASP A 34 -11.24 6.94 0.96
CA ASP A 34 -10.34 7.36 -0.12
C ASP A 34 -9.25 8.35 0.33
N ASP A 35 -9.50 9.12 1.38
CA ASP A 35 -8.56 10.10 1.92
C ASP A 35 -7.36 9.45 2.65
N ALA A 36 -7.42 8.13 2.91
CA ALA A 36 -6.35 7.37 3.55
C ALA A 36 -5.59 6.45 2.58
N ARG A 37 -5.87 6.52 1.26
CA ARG A 37 -5.17 5.70 0.27
C ARG A 37 -3.70 6.10 0.19
N ASN A 38 -2.85 5.08 0.03
CA ASN A 38 -1.44 5.31 -0.24
C ASN A 38 -1.28 5.95 -1.62
N LEU A 39 -0.30 6.83 -1.76
CA LEU A 39 -0.02 7.52 -3.03
C LEU A 39 1.46 7.40 -3.39
N GLU A 40 1.76 7.34 -4.68
CA GLU A 40 3.12 7.43 -5.19
C GLU A 40 3.38 8.86 -5.61
N ALA A 41 4.43 9.47 -5.07
CA ALA A 41 4.85 10.82 -5.40
C ALA A 41 6.26 10.79 -6.00
N SER A 42 6.49 11.59 -7.04
CA SER A 42 7.80 11.75 -7.64
C SER A 42 8.07 13.18 -8.10
N LEU A 43 9.35 13.56 -8.09
CA LEU A 43 9.82 14.84 -8.60
C LEU A 43 10.13 14.71 -10.08
N ALA A 44 9.27 15.26 -10.92
CA ALA A 44 9.44 15.33 -12.35
C ALA A 44 9.95 16.71 -12.79
N ARG A 45 10.20 16.85 -14.09
CA ARG A 45 10.42 18.14 -14.74
C ARG A 45 9.27 18.45 -15.69
N ASP A 46 8.81 19.69 -15.69
CA ASP A 46 7.81 20.16 -16.64
C ASP A 46 8.43 20.49 -18.02
N GLN A 47 7.61 20.98 -18.95
CA GLN A 47 8.06 21.36 -20.30
C GLN A 47 9.06 22.53 -20.33
N GLN A 48 9.21 23.25 -19.21
CA GLN A 48 10.09 24.40 -19.04
C GLN A 48 11.33 24.04 -18.19
N ASP A 49 11.56 22.75 -17.95
CA ASP A 49 12.65 22.21 -17.13
C ASP A 49 12.57 22.56 -15.63
N ASN A 50 11.41 23.03 -15.15
CA ASN A 50 11.20 23.29 -13.73
C ASN A 50 10.87 22.00 -12.99
N HIS A 51 11.36 21.87 -11.76
CA HIS A 51 10.99 20.78 -10.87
C HIS A 51 9.53 20.89 -10.43
N VAL A 52 8.76 19.83 -10.68
CA VAL A 52 7.34 19.72 -10.31
C VAL A 52 7.06 18.39 -9.64
N TRP A 53 6.23 18.40 -8.59
CA TRP A 53 5.75 17.16 -7.97
C TRP A 53 4.59 16.60 -8.79
N VAL A 54 4.70 15.34 -9.16
CA VAL A 54 3.61 14.55 -9.73
C VAL A 54 3.26 13.43 -8.77
N TRP A 55 2.00 13.04 -8.77
CA TRP A 55 1.52 11.97 -7.91
C TRP A 55 0.41 11.19 -8.60
N LYS A 56 0.21 9.96 -8.14
CA LYS A 56 -0.89 9.06 -8.51
C LYS A 56 -1.26 8.21 -7.30
N ASP A 57 -2.45 7.62 -7.32
CA ASP A 57 -2.79 6.56 -6.37
C ASP A 57 -1.72 5.47 -6.47
N ALA A 58 -1.19 5.04 -5.31
CA ALA A 58 -0.33 3.89 -5.28
C ALA A 58 -1.16 2.68 -5.73
N GLU A 59 -0.59 1.81 -6.56
CA GLU A 59 -1.26 0.53 -6.78
C GLU A 59 -1.47 -0.15 -5.43
N MET A 60 -2.64 -0.76 -5.23
CA MET A 60 -2.91 -1.48 -4.00
C MET A 60 -1.76 -2.44 -3.74
N GLY A 61 -1.10 -2.28 -2.60
CA GLY A 61 0.01 -3.14 -2.23
C GLY A 61 -0.46 -4.59 -2.19
N ILE A 62 0.47 -5.55 -2.38
CA ILE A 62 0.12 -6.98 -2.40
C ILE A 62 -0.68 -7.39 -1.14
N SER A 63 -0.38 -6.79 0.02
CA SER A 63 -1.11 -7.00 1.27
C SER A 63 -2.58 -6.56 1.20
N GLU A 64 -2.84 -5.37 0.66
CA GLU A 64 -4.18 -4.82 0.50
C GLU A 64 -4.97 -5.64 -0.54
N ARG A 65 -4.31 -6.03 -1.63
CA ARG A 65 -4.87 -6.96 -2.63
C ARG A 65 -5.26 -8.30 -2.03
N ILE A 66 -4.43 -8.86 -1.14
CA ILE A 66 -4.73 -10.10 -0.41
C ILE A 66 -5.96 -9.93 0.48
N GLN A 67 -6.03 -8.85 1.25
CA GLN A 67 -7.16 -8.60 2.17
C GLN A 67 -8.47 -8.38 1.41
N LYS A 68 -8.43 -7.55 0.35
CA LYS A 68 -9.60 -7.27 -0.49
C LYS A 68 -10.11 -8.54 -1.17
N LEU A 69 -9.23 -9.30 -1.80
CA LEU A 69 -9.61 -10.56 -2.47
C LEU A 69 -10.16 -11.58 -1.48
N HIS A 70 -9.60 -11.67 -0.26
CA HIS A 70 -10.13 -12.55 0.77
C HIS A 70 -11.53 -12.14 1.27
N ALA A 71 -11.81 -10.83 1.33
CA ALA A 71 -13.13 -10.30 1.71
C ALA A 71 -14.18 -10.49 0.61
N GLU A 72 -13.80 -10.30 -0.66
CA GLU A 72 -14.69 -10.45 -1.82
C GLU A 72 -14.95 -11.92 -2.18
N ALA A 73 -13.97 -12.80 -1.95
CA ALA A 73 -14.03 -14.22 -2.27
C ALA A 73 -13.69 -15.09 -1.04
N PRO A 74 -14.60 -15.19 -0.04
CA PRO A 74 -14.36 -15.89 1.23
C PRO A 74 -14.16 -17.41 1.07
N ASP A 75 -14.61 -17.98 -0.06
CA ASP A 75 -14.48 -19.41 -0.36
C ASP A 75 -13.07 -19.78 -0.89
N LEU A 76 -12.25 -18.80 -1.26
CA LEU A 76 -10.89 -19.05 -1.74
C LEU A 76 -9.96 -19.34 -0.56
N ASN A 77 -9.24 -20.46 -0.65
CA ASN A 77 -8.19 -20.79 0.30
C ASN A 77 -6.91 -20.00 0.02
N GLN A 78 -6.00 -19.93 1.01
CA GLN A 78 -4.76 -19.15 0.93
C GLN A 78 -3.85 -19.52 -0.25
N SER A 79 -3.93 -20.75 -0.77
CA SER A 79 -3.14 -21.16 -1.94
C SER A 79 -3.76 -20.61 -3.23
N GLN A 80 -5.09 -20.57 -3.32
CA GLN A 80 -5.80 -19.99 -4.46
C GLN A 80 -5.63 -18.47 -4.49
N LEU A 81 -5.68 -17.80 -3.33
CA LEU A 81 -5.36 -16.37 -3.22
C LEU A 81 -3.93 -16.07 -3.70
N ALA A 82 -2.97 -16.96 -3.38
CA ALA A 82 -1.59 -16.80 -3.81
C ALA A 82 -1.43 -16.94 -5.34
N GLU A 83 -2.13 -17.91 -5.93
CA GLU A 83 -2.17 -18.15 -7.38
C GLU A 83 -2.79 -16.97 -8.12
N GLU A 84 -3.96 -16.49 -7.69
CA GLU A 84 -4.68 -15.37 -8.30
C GLU A 84 -3.88 -14.06 -8.26
N LEU A 85 -3.13 -13.85 -7.18
CA LEU A 85 -2.33 -12.63 -6.99
C LEU A 85 -0.87 -12.77 -7.45
N GLY A 86 -0.48 -13.93 -7.98
CA GLY A 86 0.88 -14.20 -8.45
C GLY A 86 1.94 -14.05 -7.36
N CYS A 87 1.61 -14.34 -6.10
CA CYS A 87 2.50 -14.17 -4.95
C CYS A 87 2.75 -15.49 -4.21
N ASN A 88 3.69 -15.50 -3.26
CA ASN A 88 3.96 -16.70 -2.46
C ASN A 88 2.88 -16.90 -1.39
N ARG A 89 2.46 -18.15 -1.15
CA ARG A 89 1.54 -18.52 -0.07
C ARG A 89 2.02 -18.03 1.31
N SER A 90 3.33 -18.00 1.56
CA SER A 90 3.88 -17.45 2.81
C SER A 90 3.56 -15.96 3.01
N THR A 91 3.53 -15.18 1.92
CA THR A 91 3.10 -13.77 1.91
C THR A 91 1.63 -13.66 2.30
N VAL A 92 0.75 -14.46 1.69
CA VAL A 92 -0.68 -14.50 2.01
C VAL A 92 -0.92 -14.83 3.49
N CYS A 93 -0.29 -15.89 3.99
CA CYS A 93 -0.43 -16.32 5.38
C CYS A 93 0.02 -15.23 6.37
N ARG A 94 1.16 -14.57 6.11
CA ARG A 94 1.67 -13.48 6.95
C ARG A 94 0.71 -12.29 6.96
N VAL A 95 0.19 -11.90 5.80
CA VAL A 95 -0.74 -10.76 5.68
C VAL A 95 -2.06 -11.04 6.42
N LEU A 96 -2.68 -12.19 6.19
CA LEU A 96 -3.94 -12.54 6.88
C LEU A 96 -3.76 -12.71 8.39
N LYS A 97 -2.60 -13.22 8.82
CA LYS A 97 -2.26 -13.31 10.24
C LYS A 97 -2.04 -11.93 10.88
N ASN A 98 -1.38 -11.01 10.17
CA ASN A 98 -1.19 -9.65 10.67
C ASN A 98 -2.53 -8.89 10.72
N ALA A 99 -3.37 -9.02 9.69
CA ALA A 99 -4.69 -8.41 9.67
C ALA A 99 -5.61 -8.90 10.81
N THR A 100 -5.53 -10.18 11.18
CA THR A 100 -6.26 -10.72 12.34
C THR A 100 -5.70 -10.24 13.68
N ILE A 101 -4.38 -10.01 13.78
CA ILE A 101 -3.75 -9.40 14.97
C ILE A 101 -4.12 -7.92 15.09
N ASP A 102 -4.13 -7.17 13.99
CA ASP A 102 -4.48 -5.74 13.98
C ASP A 102 -5.97 -5.53 14.30
N ALA A 103 -6.86 -6.40 13.82
CA ALA A 103 -8.27 -6.40 14.21
C ALA A 103 -8.49 -6.70 15.71
N ALA A 104 -7.59 -7.45 16.34
CA ALA A 104 -7.62 -7.75 17.78
C ALA A 104 -6.90 -6.68 18.63
N GLY A 105 -6.02 -5.86 18.04
CA GLY A 105 -5.26 -4.80 18.70
C GLY A 105 -5.80 -3.38 18.48
N GLY A 106 -6.77 -3.19 17.58
CA GLY A 106 -7.29 -1.89 17.15
C GLY A 106 -8.53 -1.38 17.87
N MET A 107 -8.79 -1.82 19.12
CA MET A 107 -9.85 -1.25 19.97
C MET A 107 -9.30 -0.84 21.34
N GLN A 108 -8.38 0.12 21.36
CA GLN A 108 -8.07 0.97 22.52
C GLN A 108 -7.67 2.39 22.09
#